data_AF-A0A496BFY0-F1
#
_entry.id   AF-A0A496BFY0-F1
#
_cell.length_a   1.000
_cell.length_b   1.000
_cell.length_c   1.000
_cell.angle_alpha   90.00
_cell.angle_beta   90.00
_cell.angle_gamma   90.00
#
_symmetry.space_group_name_H-M   'P 1'
#
loop_
_entity.id
_entity.type
_entity.pdbx_description
1 polymer ?
#
loop_
_entity_poly.entity_id
_entity_poly.type
_entity_poly.pdbx_seq_one_letter_code
_entity_poly.pdbx_strand_id
1 'polypeptide(L)'
;MISRTAFTIIALLGVALIVSSCGKLDQEEFEMWKNEHVSQMEQADADITNKVTMLEAKVDQQAKDTEDTIAAAKNEAIAASQQGDADTIAAANQAAMEQDAQLRADLTKAIDMQGQKAMEFAQGEDAKLQQRIDAHDTADAAQNDAIKKLESEVMSLKEGLAMVEAEVDAKPTLVATVRFGSGQTRLSTEGQEMLNGVVEQLKADSDAKIMVVGHADGTPVLRGSYRSNWDLSQARANSAAKYLESKGIDTSRIEAIGKAHTDPIAPQNTSAGRAMNRRVEVILVPAGALDQPF
;
A
#
# COMPACT_ATOMS: atom_id res chain seq x y z
N MET A 1 37.16 16.27 7.12
CA MET A 1 36.52 16.96 5.99
C MET A 1 36.04 15.90 5.01
N ILE A 2 34.75 15.59 5.04
CA ILE A 2 34.13 14.70 4.05
C ILE A 2 34.07 15.51 2.74
N SER A 3 34.60 14.99 1.63
CA SER A 3 34.63 15.73 0.35
C SER A 3 33.21 16.05 -0.11
N ARG A 4 33.03 17.15 -0.86
CA ARG A 4 31.71 17.58 -1.37
C ARG A 4 31.00 16.46 -2.14
N THR A 5 31.77 15.61 -2.83
CA THR A 5 31.31 14.38 -3.51
C THR A 5 30.74 13.31 -2.57
N ALA A 6 31.26 13.19 -1.36
CA ALA A 6 30.77 12.22 -0.38
C ALA A 6 29.48 12.70 0.31
N PHE A 7 29.24 14.02 0.43
CA PHE A 7 27.98 14.55 0.95
C PHE A 7 26.82 14.35 -0.03
N THR A 8 27.07 14.50 -1.34
CA THR A 8 26.09 14.22 -2.40
C THR A 8 25.72 12.74 -2.50
N ILE A 9 26.71 11.83 -2.37
CA ILE A 9 26.45 10.38 -2.36
C ILE A 9 25.60 9.98 -1.15
N ILE A 10 25.86 10.57 0.03
CA ILE A 10 25.09 10.30 1.25
C ILE A 10 23.66 10.86 1.16
N ALA A 11 23.47 12.04 0.57
CA ALA A 11 22.14 12.61 0.35
C ALA A 11 21.30 11.78 -0.64
N LEU A 12 21.91 11.30 -1.73
CA LEU A 12 21.25 10.42 -2.71
C LEU A 12 20.92 9.03 -2.13
N LEU A 13 21.81 8.46 -1.30
CA LEU A 13 21.56 7.21 -0.57
C LEU A 13 20.45 7.36 0.47
N GLY A 14 20.35 8.52 1.13
CA GLY A 14 19.29 8.82 2.10
C GLY A 14 17.91 8.86 1.46
N VAL A 15 17.77 9.45 0.27
CA VAL A 15 16.51 9.47 -0.48
C VAL A 15 16.13 8.08 -0.99
N ALA A 16 17.10 7.28 -1.47
CA ALA A 16 16.85 5.91 -1.92
C ALA A 16 16.35 4.98 -0.77
N LEU A 17 16.84 5.19 0.46
CA LEU A 17 16.40 4.41 1.63
C LEU A 17 14.98 4.79 2.09
N ILE A 18 14.57 6.06 1.94
CA ILE A 18 13.22 6.52 2.29
C ILE A 18 12.19 6.04 1.25
N VAL A 19 12.55 6.02 -0.03
CA VAL A 19 11.66 5.59 -1.13
C VAL A 19 11.46 4.07 -1.17
N SER A 20 12.39 3.28 -0.62
CA SER A 20 12.25 1.82 -0.51
C SER A 20 11.14 1.37 0.47
N SER A 21 10.61 2.28 1.30
CA SER A 21 9.59 2.00 2.31
C SER A 21 8.15 2.28 1.86
N CYS A 22 7.93 2.94 0.72
CA CYS A 22 6.60 3.21 0.15
C CYS A 22 6.51 2.63 -1.26
N GLY A 23 5.41 1.90 -1.53
CA GLY A 23 5.27 0.98 -2.65
C GLY A 23 5.67 1.52 -4.04
N LYS A 24 6.35 0.64 -4.80
CA LYS A 24 6.53 0.63 -6.26
C LYS A 24 6.36 2.00 -6.95
N LEU A 25 7.31 2.91 -6.74
CA LEU A 25 7.66 3.83 -7.83
C LEU A 25 8.28 2.99 -8.94
N ASP A 26 7.86 3.21 -10.18
CA ASP A 26 8.44 2.55 -11.33
C ASP A 26 9.93 2.89 -11.37
N GLN A 27 10.78 1.86 -11.42
CA GLN A 27 12.22 2.02 -11.34
C GLN A 27 12.73 2.91 -12.50
N GLU A 28 12.01 2.92 -13.63
CA GLU A 28 12.27 3.81 -14.76
C GLU A 28 11.96 5.28 -14.46
N GLU A 29 10.89 5.59 -13.73
CA GLU A 29 10.51 6.96 -13.36
C GLU A 29 11.54 7.58 -12.41
N PHE A 30 12.03 6.80 -11.45
CA PHE A 30 13.10 7.23 -10.54
C PHE A 30 14.41 7.48 -11.30
N GLU A 31 14.78 6.59 -12.20
CA GLU A 31 15.98 6.74 -13.01
C GLU A 31 15.89 7.94 -13.96
N MET A 32 14.73 8.22 -14.56
CA MET A 32 14.49 9.44 -15.34
C MET A 32 14.63 10.70 -14.49
N TRP A 33 13.98 10.75 -13.33
CA TRP A 33 14.06 11.90 -12.42
C TRP A 33 15.49 12.16 -11.96
N LYS A 34 16.22 11.10 -11.59
CA LYS A 34 17.63 11.16 -11.18
C LYS A 34 18.50 11.68 -12.31
N ASN A 35 18.36 11.16 -13.52
CA ASN A 35 19.16 11.57 -14.67
C ASN A 35 18.90 13.04 -15.04
N GLU A 36 17.64 13.49 -14.97
CA GLU A 36 17.27 14.89 -15.22
C GLU A 36 17.89 15.83 -14.17
N HIS A 37 17.78 15.50 -12.88
CA HIS A 37 18.32 16.35 -11.82
C HIS A 37 19.86 16.36 -11.79
N VAL A 38 20.50 15.22 -12.06
CA VAL A 38 21.96 15.12 -12.20
C VAL A 38 22.43 15.95 -13.40
N SER A 39 21.74 15.87 -14.54
CA SER A 39 22.02 16.69 -15.73
C SER A 39 21.91 18.19 -15.44
N GLN A 40 20.85 18.63 -14.75
CA GLN A 40 20.70 20.04 -14.35
C GLN A 40 21.81 20.51 -13.42
N MET A 41 22.26 19.65 -12.49
CA MET A 41 23.39 19.96 -11.61
C MET A 41 24.72 20.05 -12.37
N GLU A 42 24.98 19.12 -13.29
CA GLU A 42 26.18 19.16 -14.13
C GLU A 42 26.23 20.42 -15.00
N GLN A 43 25.08 20.86 -15.53
CA GLN A 43 24.98 22.12 -16.28
C GLN A 43 25.26 23.34 -15.39
N ALA A 44 24.75 23.35 -14.16
CA ALA A 44 25.02 24.43 -13.21
C ALA A 44 26.51 24.49 -12.81
N ASP A 45 27.15 23.35 -12.57
CA ASP A 45 28.59 23.26 -12.28
C ASP A 45 29.43 23.73 -13.47
N ALA A 46 29.04 23.38 -14.70
CA ALA A 46 29.71 23.85 -15.90
C ALA A 46 29.56 25.37 -16.08
N ASP A 47 28.39 25.94 -15.83
CA ASP A 47 28.15 27.39 -15.90
C ASP A 47 28.96 28.15 -14.84
N ILE A 48 28.98 27.66 -13.59
CA ILE A 48 29.81 28.22 -12.52
C ILE A 48 31.28 28.17 -12.90
N THR A 49 31.76 27.03 -13.40
CA THR A 49 33.15 26.86 -13.82
C THR A 49 33.52 27.85 -14.92
N ASN A 50 32.68 28.02 -15.94
CA ASN A 50 32.90 28.98 -17.01
C ASN A 50 32.94 30.43 -16.50
N LYS A 51 32.06 30.78 -15.55
CA LYS A 51 32.05 32.12 -14.92
C LYS A 51 33.30 32.37 -14.09
N VAL A 52 33.79 31.38 -13.34
CA VAL A 52 35.05 31.46 -12.58
C VAL A 52 36.23 31.69 -13.54
N THR A 53 36.36 30.89 -14.59
CA THR A 53 37.43 31.05 -15.58
C THR A 53 37.39 32.42 -16.27
N MET A 54 36.20 32.94 -16.59
CA MET A 54 36.05 34.30 -17.14
C MET A 54 36.43 35.40 -16.15
N LEU A 55 36.16 35.21 -14.86
CA LEU A 55 36.56 36.16 -13.82
C LEU A 55 38.08 36.13 -13.61
N GLU A 56 38.69 34.95 -13.56
CA GLU A 56 40.15 34.79 -13.50
C GLU A 56 40.83 35.49 -14.67
N ALA A 57 40.33 35.29 -15.90
CA ALA A 57 40.85 35.98 -17.08
C ALA A 57 40.70 37.50 -17.02
N LYS A 58 39.59 38.02 -16.45
CA LYS A 58 39.42 39.46 -16.24
C LYS A 58 40.36 40.01 -15.19
N VAL A 59 40.59 39.29 -14.10
CA VAL A 59 41.55 39.66 -13.05
C VAL A 59 42.96 39.71 -13.64
N ASP A 60 43.35 38.70 -14.42
CA ASP A 60 44.66 38.64 -15.08
C ASP A 60 44.83 39.76 -16.10
N GLN A 61 43.80 40.06 -16.89
CA GLN A 61 43.83 41.17 -17.84
C GLN A 61 43.96 42.51 -17.11
N GLN A 62 43.19 42.72 -16.04
CA GLN A 62 43.25 43.95 -15.27
C GLN A 62 44.60 44.10 -14.55
N ALA A 63 45.20 43.00 -14.08
CA ALA A 63 46.55 42.99 -13.51
C ALA A 63 47.61 43.42 -14.55
N LYS A 64 47.53 42.88 -15.78
CA LYS A 64 48.38 43.30 -16.90
C LYS A 64 48.20 44.76 -17.26
N ASP A 65 46.96 45.22 -17.37
CA ASP A 65 46.66 46.61 -17.71
C ASP A 65 47.24 47.55 -16.63
N THR A 66 47.13 47.21 -15.35
CA THR A 66 47.80 47.97 -14.28
C THR A 66 49.32 47.90 -14.36
N GLU A 67 49.90 46.76 -14.68
CA GLU A 67 51.35 46.60 -14.83
C GLU A 67 51.89 47.45 -15.99
N ASP A 68 51.20 47.46 -17.13
CA ASP A 68 51.51 48.29 -18.30
C ASP A 68 51.35 49.79 -17.98
N THR A 69 50.32 50.16 -17.22
CA THR A 69 50.10 51.56 -16.79
C THR A 69 51.19 52.02 -15.82
N ILE A 70 51.59 51.18 -14.87
CA ILE A 70 52.70 51.45 -13.94
C ILE A 70 54.02 51.55 -14.70
N ALA A 71 54.25 50.68 -15.68
CA ALA A 71 55.44 50.72 -16.52
C ALA A 71 55.50 52.00 -17.37
N ALA A 72 54.37 52.42 -17.96
CA ALA A 72 54.25 53.67 -18.71
C ALA A 72 54.52 54.88 -17.81
N ALA A 73 53.85 54.98 -16.65
CA ALA A 73 54.05 56.05 -15.69
C ALA A 73 55.49 56.10 -15.16
N LYS A 74 56.11 54.94 -14.91
CA LYS A 74 57.52 54.85 -14.51
C LYS A 74 58.46 55.35 -15.59
N ASN A 75 58.23 54.99 -16.85
CA ASN A 75 59.05 55.45 -17.98
C ASN A 75 58.89 56.97 -18.20
N GLU A 76 57.67 57.49 -18.03
CA GLU A 76 57.38 58.92 -18.11
C GLU A 76 58.02 59.71 -16.96
N ALA A 77 57.98 59.18 -15.73
CA ALA A 77 58.66 59.75 -14.58
C ALA A 77 60.20 59.72 -14.72
N ILE A 78 60.77 58.65 -15.29
CA ILE A 78 62.22 58.57 -15.60
C ILE A 78 62.59 59.60 -16.68
N ALA A 79 61.76 59.78 -17.72
CA ALA A 79 61.97 60.79 -18.76
C ALA A 79 61.89 62.22 -18.19
N ALA A 80 60.92 62.49 -17.30
CA ALA A 80 60.79 63.76 -16.59
C ALA A 80 61.97 64.02 -15.62
N SER A 81 62.47 62.97 -14.94
CA SER A 81 63.67 63.04 -14.10
C SER A 81 64.95 63.33 -14.89
N GLN A 82 65.03 62.94 -16.16
CA GLN A 82 66.16 63.28 -17.05
C GLN A 82 66.08 64.71 -17.60
N GLN A 83 64.91 65.34 -17.57
CA GLN A 83 64.68 66.72 -18.02
C GLN A 83 64.83 67.80 -16.93
N GLY A 84 64.94 67.41 -15.66
CA GLY A 84 65.43 68.27 -14.58
C GLY A 84 64.60 69.52 -14.31
N ASP A 85 63.56 69.38 -13.47
CA ASP A 85 63.11 70.40 -12.51
C ASP A 85 62.20 69.73 -11.46
N ALA A 86 62.27 70.16 -10.20
CA ALA A 86 61.56 69.53 -9.07
C ALA A 86 60.02 69.58 -9.23
N ASP A 87 59.53 70.59 -9.95
CA ASP A 87 58.10 70.82 -10.18
C ASP A 87 57.45 69.76 -11.07
N THR A 88 58.19 69.22 -12.05
CA THR A 88 57.69 68.18 -12.96
C THR A 88 57.53 66.83 -12.26
N ILE A 89 58.43 66.51 -11.33
CA ILE A 89 58.35 65.30 -10.49
C ILE A 89 57.20 65.42 -9.48
N ALA A 90 56.99 66.61 -8.90
CA ALA A 90 55.87 66.87 -8.01
C ALA A 90 54.52 66.70 -8.74
N ALA A 91 54.39 67.22 -9.96
CA ALA A 91 53.19 67.07 -10.78
C ALA A 91 52.92 65.60 -11.16
N ALA A 92 53.93 64.84 -11.56
CA ALA A 92 53.79 63.42 -11.89
C ALA A 92 53.37 62.57 -10.68
N ASN A 93 53.97 62.83 -9.50
CA ASN A 93 53.58 62.14 -8.27
C ASN A 93 52.15 62.46 -7.84
N GLN A 94 51.71 63.71 -8.01
CA GLN A 94 50.35 64.10 -7.69
C GLN A 94 49.31 63.47 -8.63
N ALA A 95 49.60 63.42 -9.93
CA ALA A 95 48.74 62.71 -10.90
C ALA A 95 48.64 61.20 -10.59
N ALA A 96 49.75 60.55 -10.23
CA ALA A 96 49.75 59.14 -9.83
C ALA A 96 48.94 58.90 -8.54
N MET A 97 49.01 59.82 -7.56
CA MET A 97 48.19 59.75 -6.34
C MET A 97 46.70 59.91 -6.63
N GLU A 98 46.32 60.83 -7.52
CA GLU A 98 44.93 60.99 -7.94
C GLU A 98 44.40 59.76 -8.68
N GLN A 99 45.24 59.16 -9.55
CA GLN A 99 44.88 57.94 -10.27
C GLN A 99 44.74 56.72 -9.34
N ASP A 100 45.62 56.56 -8.34
CA ASP A 100 45.52 55.50 -7.31
C ASP A 100 44.28 55.70 -6.43
N ALA A 101 43.96 56.94 -6.06
CA ALA A 101 42.74 57.26 -5.32
C ALA A 101 41.48 56.91 -6.12
N GLN A 102 41.46 57.21 -7.42
CA GLN A 102 40.35 56.88 -8.31
C GLN A 102 40.20 55.36 -8.50
N LEU A 103 41.31 54.65 -8.72
CA LEU A 103 41.31 53.19 -8.87
C LEU A 103 40.79 52.49 -7.61
N ARG A 104 41.21 52.96 -6.42
CA ARG A 104 40.69 52.44 -5.14
C ARG A 104 39.20 52.69 -4.98
N ALA A 105 38.70 53.86 -5.39
CA ALA A 105 37.27 54.16 -5.34
C ALA A 105 36.46 53.25 -6.26
N ASP A 106 36.93 53.04 -7.50
CA ASP A 106 36.28 52.17 -8.48
C ASP A 106 36.31 50.69 -8.03
N LEU A 107 37.43 50.23 -7.47
CA LEU A 107 37.55 48.88 -6.91
C LEU A 107 36.58 48.66 -5.75
N THR A 108 36.47 49.63 -4.83
CA THR A 108 35.53 49.57 -3.70
C THR A 108 34.09 49.47 -4.20
N LYS A 109 33.72 50.31 -5.17
CA LYS A 109 32.38 50.29 -5.78
C LYS A 109 32.07 48.97 -6.48
N ALA A 110 33.05 48.38 -7.17
CA ALA A 110 32.89 47.07 -7.82
C ALA A 110 32.68 45.94 -6.80
N ILE A 111 33.43 45.96 -5.69
CA ILE A 111 33.28 45.00 -4.59
C ILE A 111 31.88 45.13 -3.96
N ASP A 112 31.42 46.35 -3.66
CA ASP A 112 30.10 46.59 -3.08
C ASP A 112 28.97 46.12 -4.01
N MET A 113 29.06 46.42 -5.32
CA MET A 113 28.10 45.96 -6.31
C MET A 113 28.07 44.44 -6.44
N GLN A 114 29.23 43.78 -6.38
CA GLN A 114 29.31 42.31 -6.37
C GLN A 114 28.70 41.73 -5.09
N GLY A 115 28.98 42.33 -3.93
CA GLY A 115 28.39 41.95 -2.65
C GLY A 115 26.87 42.07 -2.64
N GLN A 116 26.33 43.18 -3.17
CA GLN A 116 24.88 43.38 -3.30
C GLN A 116 24.25 42.33 -4.23
N LYS A 117 24.83 42.09 -5.41
CA LYS A 117 24.31 41.07 -6.35
C LYS A 117 24.35 39.66 -5.75
N ALA A 118 25.40 39.31 -5.02
CA ALA A 118 25.50 38.03 -4.34
C ALA A 118 24.44 37.88 -3.25
N MET A 119 24.16 38.96 -2.51
CA MET A 119 23.13 38.97 -1.46
C MET A 119 21.72 38.87 -2.04
N GLU A 120 21.42 39.59 -3.12
CA GLU A 120 20.15 39.46 -3.85
C GLU A 120 19.94 38.05 -4.41
N PHE A 121 21.00 37.45 -4.97
CA PHE A 121 20.94 36.06 -5.47
C PHE A 121 20.68 35.08 -4.33
N ALA A 122 21.39 35.20 -3.20
CA ALA A 122 21.19 34.36 -2.02
C ALA A 122 19.76 34.51 -1.45
N GLN A 123 19.26 35.74 -1.32
CA GLN A 123 17.89 36.00 -0.86
C GLN A 123 16.84 35.42 -1.83
N GLY A 124 17.09 35.51 -3.14
CA GLY A 124 16.21 34.92 -4.15
C GLY A 124 16.15 33.39 -4.08
N GLU A 125 17.28 32.73 -3.86
CA GLU A 125 17.33 31.28 -3.67
C GLU A 125 16.71 30.83 -2.34
N ASP A 126 16.96 31.56 -1.25
CA ASP A 126 16.34 31.29 0.06
C ASP A 126 14.81 31.42 -0.01
N ALA A 127 14.29 32.42 -0.73
CA ALA A 127 12.85 32.59 -0.93
C ALA A 127 12.24 31.42 -1.72
N LYS A 128 12.92 30.94 -2.77
CA LYS A 128 12.47 29.75 -3.53
C LYS A 128 12.52 28.50 -2.66
N LEU A 129 13.54 28.35 -1.83
CA LEU A 129 13.67 27.21 -0.92
C LEU A 129 12.54 27.21 0.10
N GLN A 130 12.23 28.36 0.71
CA GLN A 130 11.11 28.48 1.64
C GLN A 130 9.78 28.14 0.98
N GLN A 131 9.55 28.62 -0.25
CA GLN A 131 8.34 28.27 -1.00
C GLN A 131 8.21 26.76 -1.25
N ARG A 132 9.33 26.07 -1.50
CA ARG A 132 9.35 24.60 -1.66
C ARG A 132 9.06 23.87 -0.36
N ILE A 133 9.56 24.37 0.78
CA ILE A 133 9.27 23.82 2.11
C ILE A 133 7.77 23.95 2.41
N ASP A 134 7.21 25.15 2.24
CA ASP A 134 5.78 25.40 2.50
C ASP A 134 4.88 24.52 1.61
N ALA A 135 5.27 24.35 0.34
CA ALA A 135 4.57 23.44 -0.58
C ALA A 135 4.64 21.98 -0.12
N HIS A 136 5.78 21.53 0.39
CA HIS A 136 5.93 20.17 0.94
C HIS A 136 5.06 19.97 2.18
N ASP A 137 5.06 20.92 3.12
CA ASP A 137 4.26 20.85 4.34
C ASP A 137 2.75 20.78 4.04
N THR A 138 2.29 21.53 3.03
CA THR A 138 0.89 21.45 2.60
C THR A 138 0.54 20.11 1.94
N ALA A 139 1.46 19.52 1.18
CA ALA A 139 1.27 18.20 0.58
C ALA A 139 1.22 17.10 1.65
N ASP A 140 2.10 17.17 2.66
CA ASP A 140 2.12 16.23 3.78
C ASP A 140 0.82 16.29 4.60
N ALA A 141 0.30 17.49 4.85
CA ALA A 141 -0.97 17.67 5.54
C ALA A 141 -2.14 17.04 4.76
N ALA A 142 -2.21 17.30 3.44
CA ALA A 142 -3.23 16.71 2.57
C ALA A 142 -3.12 15.17 2.51
N GLN A 143 -1.89 14.63 2.47
CA GLN A 143 -1.66 13.19 2.49
C GLN A 143 -2.11 12.56 3.81
N ASN A 144 -1.80 13.19 4.95
CA ASN A 144 -2.21 12.71 6.26
C ASN A 144 -3.74 12.67 6.43
N ASP A 145 -4.45 13.65 5.89
CA ASP A 145 -5.91 13.67 5.91
C ASP A 145 -6.51 12.58 5.00
N ALA A 146 -5.89 12.30 3.85
CA ALA A 146 -6.28 11.18 2.98
C ALA A 146 -6.07 9.82 3.67
N ILE A 147 -4.96 9.64 4.39
CA ILE A 147 -4.68 8.42 5.16
C ILE A 147 -5.77 8.20 6.23
N LYS A 148 -6.10 9.21 7.04
CA LYS A 148 -7.15 9.10 8.06
C LYS A 148 -8.50 8.71 7.47
N LYS A 149 -8.85 9.27 6.30
CA LYS A 149 -10.08 8.91 5.60
C LYS A 149 -10.07 7.44 5.19
N LEU A 150 -8.97 6.98 4.60
CA LEU A 150 -8.82 5.59 4.18
C LEU A 150 -8.89 4.62 5.38
N GLU A 151 -8.28 4.97 6.51
CA GLU A 151 -8.37 4.18 7.75
C GLU A 151 -9.82 4.00 8.22
N SER A 152 -10.64 5.05 8.15
CA SER A 152 -12.06 4.98 8.50
C SER A 152 -12.87 4.09 7.54
N GLU A 153 -12.58 4.15 6.24
CA GLU A 153 -13.22 3.29 5.23
C GLU A 153 -12.84 1.81 5.46
N VAL A 154 -11.56 1.52 5.71
CA VAL A 154 -11.10 0.16 6.03
C VAL A 154 -11.76 -0.37 7.31
N MET A 155 -11.96 0.48 8.32
CA MET A 155 -12.64 0.08 9.56
C MET A 155 -14.09 -0.33 9.30
N SER A 156 -14.85 0.46 8.55
CA SER A 156 -16.25 0.13 8.22
C SER A 156 -16.37 -1.13 7.35
N LEU A 157 -15.44 -1.35 6.41
CA LEU A 157 -15.39 -2.58 5.62
C LEU A 157 -15.08 -3.81 6.47
N LYS A 158 -14.19 -3.69 7.46
CA LYS A 158 -13.89 -4.78 8.41
C LYS A 158 -15.11 -5.15 9.26
N GLU A 159 -15.86 -4.16 9.74
CA GLU A 159 -17.11 -4.40 10.47
C GLU A 159 -18.14 -5.11 9.59
N GLY A 160 -18.30 -4.67 8.34
CA GLY A 160 -19.16 -5.34 7.36
C GLY A 160 -18.74 -6.77 7.06
N LEU A 161 -17.44 -7.04 6.92
CA LEU A 161 -16.92 -8.39 6.71
C LEU A 161 -17.20 -9.30 7.91
N ALA A 162 -17.00 -8.83 9.13
CA ALA A 162 -17.29 -9.60 10.33
C ALA A 162 -18.78 -9.98 10.42
N MET A 163 -19.69 -9.11 9.99
CA MET A 163 -21.11 -9.42 9.90
C MET A 163 -21.41 -10.52 8.86
N VAL A 164 -20.76 -10.46 7.71
CA VAL A 164 -20.93 -11.48 6.65
C VAL A 164 -20.38 -12.82 7.10
N GLU A 165 -19.21 -12.86 7.73
CA GLU A 165 -18.62 -14.08 8.29
C GLU A 165 -19.55 -14.71 9.33
N ALA A 166 -20.08 -13.91 10.26
CA ALA A 166 -21.06 -14.38 11.24
C ALA A 166 -22.36 -14.92 10.61
N GLU A 167 -22.83 -14.33 9.52
CA GLU A 167 -24.03 -14.82 8.81
C GLU A 167 -23.77 -16.16 8.09
N VAL A 168 -22.58 -16.33 7.50
CA VAL A 168 -22.19 -17.58 6.84
C VAL A 168 -22.04 -18.70 7.87
N ASP A 169 -21.38 -18.42 8.99
CA ASP A 169 -21.19 -19.38 10.08
C ASP A 169 -22.49 -19.76 10.79
N ALA A 170 -23.55 -18.96 10.66
CA ALA A 170 -24.86 -19.25 11.26
C ALA A 170 -25.80 -20.09 10.36
N LYS A 171 -25.41 -20.46 9.13
CA LYS A 171 -26.32 -21.16 8.20
C LYS A 171 -26.29 -22.69 8.34
N PRO A 172 -27.45 -23.36 8.50
CA PRO A 172 -27.53 -24.82 8.44
C PRO A 172 -27.02 -25.38 7.12
N THR A 173 -26.19 -26.42 7.18
CA THR A 173 -25.55 -27.03 6.00
C THR A 173 -25.96 -28.48 5.86
N LEU A 174 -26.52 -28.85 4.70
CA LEU A 174 -26.77 -30.25 4.35
C LEU A 174 -25.44 -30.96 4.06
N VAL A 175 -25.06 -31.91 4.92
CA VAL A 175 -23.77 -32.62 4.80
C VAL A 175 -23.91 -34.01 4.19
N ALA A 176 -25.05 -34.68 4.35
CA ALA A 176 -25.31 -35.98 3.74
C ALA A 176 -26.79 -36.22 3.40
N THR A 177 -27.02 -37.01 2.35
CA THR A 177 -28.34 -37.53 1.98
C THR A 177 -28.27 -39.04 1.80
N VAL A 178 -29.10 -39.78 2.53
CA VAL A 178 -29.14 -41.24 2.53
C VAL A 178 -30.48 -41.73 1.99
N ARG A 179 -30.47 -42.66 1.03
CA ARG A 179 -31.68 -43.18 0.40
C ARG A 179 -32.15 -44.48 1.04
N PHE A 180 -33.46 -44.70 1.02
CA PHE A 180 -34.08 -45.90 1.59
C PHE A 180 -34.95 -46.65 0.57
N GLY A 181 -34.97 -47.97 0.71
CA GLY A 181 -35.91 -48.84 0.00
C GLY A 181 -37.37 -48.57 0.39
N SER A 182 -38.31 -48.99 -0.47
CA SER A 182 -39.74 -48.87 -0.18
C SER A 182 -40.10 -49.63 1.10
N GLY A 183 -40.81 -48.98 2.03
CA GLY A 183 -41.17 -49.54 3.34
C GLY A 183 -40.01 -49.90 4.27
N GLN A 184 -38.76 -49.66 3.86
CA GLN A 184 -37.57 -50.02 4.62
C GLN A 184 -37.09 -48.88 5.50
N THR A 185 -36.55 -49.25 6.66
CA THR A 185 -35.97 -48.36 7.67
C THR A 185 -34.54 -48.74 8.04
N ARG A 186 -34.04 -49.87 7.53
CA ARG A 186 -32.64 -50.28 7.70
C ARG A 186 -31.77 -49.57 6.67
N LEU A 187 -30.63 -49.03 7.12
CA LEU A 187 -29.61 -48.46 6.24
C LEU A 187 -29.01 -49.55 5.32
N SER A 188 -28.87 -49.24 4.04
CA SER A 188 -28.06 -50.03 3.11
C SER A 188 -26.57 -49.85 3.41
N THR A 189 -25.71 -50.71 2.85
CA THR A 189 -24.25 -50.56 2.92
C THR A 189 -23.81 -49.20 2.35
N GLU A 190 -24.35 -48.81 1.21
CA GLU A 190 -24.11 -47.49 0.59
C GLU A 190 -24.54 -46.34 1.52
N GLY A 191 -25.69 -46.45 2.18
CA GLY A 191 -26.13 -45.44 3.14
C GLY A 191 -25.21 -45.32 4.36
N GLN A 192 -24.64 -46.44 4.81
CA GLN A 192 -23.64 -46.47 5.89
C GLN A 192 -22.31 -45.82 5.45
N GLU A 193 -21.88 -46.04 4.21
CA GLU A 193 -20.69 -45.42 3.63
C GLU A 193 -20.86 -43.90 3.49
N MET A 194 -22.01 -43.45 3.01
CA MET A 194 -22.35 -42.02 2.93
C MET A 194 -22.31 -41.34 4.31
N LEU A 195 -22.86 -41.99 5.33
CA LEU A 195 -22.80 -41.48 6.70
C LEU A 195 -21.37 -41.50 7.25
N ASN A 196 -20.57 -42.54 6.96
CA ASN A 196 -19.17 -42.58 7.38
C ASN A 196 -18.36 -41.41 6.78
N GLY A 197 -18.65 -41.02 5.54
CA GLY A 197 -17.96 -39.92 4.86
C GLY A 197 -18.09 -38.56 5.56
N VAL A 198 -19.13 -38.37 6.38
CA VAL A 198 -19.36 -37.12 7.12
C VAL A 198 -19.00 -37.20 8.60
N VAL A 199 -18.66 -38.37 9.14
CA VAL A 199 -18.40 -38.54 10.60
C VAL A 199 -17.28 -37.61 11.08
N GLU A 200 -16.18 -37.50 10.35
CA GLU A 200 -15.07 -36.63 10.75
C GLU A 200 -15.46 -35.15 10.73
N GLN A 201 -16.25 -34.71 9.73
CA GLN A 201 -16.80 -33.36 9.68
C GLN A 201 -17.72 -33.07 10.87
N LEU A 202 -18.61 -34.02 11.22
CA LEU A 202 -19.52 -33.90 12.36
C LEU A 202 -18.80 -33.89 13.72
N LYS A 203 -17.61 -34.51 13.80
CA LYS A 203 -16.76 -34.50 15.00
C LYS A 203 -15.93 -33.23 15.13
N ALA A 204 -15.48 -32.65 14.01
CA ALA A 204 -14.64 -31.47 13.99
C ALA A 204 -15.35 -30.24 14.57
N ASP A 205 -16.64 -30.07 14.28
CA ASP A 205 -17.47 -29.04 14.88
C ASP A 205 -18.25 -29.64 16.06
N SER A 206 -17.68 -29.59 17.27
CA SER A 206 -18.27 -30.23 18.46
C SER A 206 -19.49 -29.51 19.01
N ASP A 207 -19.64 -28.23 18.69
CA ASP A 207 -20.66 -27.35 19.29
C ASP A 207 -21.93 -27.29 18.43
N ALA A 208 -21.83 -27.60 17.13
CA ALA A 208 -22.98 -27.71 16.25
C ALA A 208 -23.93 -28.87 16.62
N LYS A 209 -25.23 -28.64 16.43
CA LYS A 209 -26.27 -29.67 16.44
C LYS A 209 -26.35 -30.38 15.10
N ILE A 210 -26.85 -31.60 15.12
CA ILE A 210 -26.97 -32.49 13.95
C ILE A 210 -28.44 -32.84 13.81
N MET A 211 -29.08 -32.24 12.82
CA MET A 211 -30.47 -32.50 12.53
C MET A 211 -30.56 -33.59 11.46
N VAL A 212 -31.25 -34.68 11.79
CA VAL A 212 -31.43 -35.85 10.93
C VAL A 212 -32.90 -35.90 10.51
N VAL A 213 -33.19 -35.46 9.28
CA VAL A 213 -34.55 -35.29 8.78
C VAL A 213 -34.93 -36.43 7.86
N GLY A 214 -35.90 -37.24 8.26
CA GLY A 214 -36.43 -38.34 7.46
C GLY A 214 -37.62 -37.92 6.61
N HIS A 215 -37.64 -38.42 5.37
CA HIS A 215 -38.72 -38.22 4.41
C HIS A 215 -39.24 -39.57 3.89
N ALA A 216 -40.51 -39.59 3.53
CA ALA A 216 -41.23 -40.70 2.91
C ALA A 216 -41.72 -40.29 1.52
N ASP A 217 -42.00 -41.29 0.69
CA ASP A 217 -42.76 -41.03 -0.54
C ASP A 217 -44.26 -40.92 -0.23
N GLY A 218 -45.02 -40.40 -1.18
CA GLY A 218 -46.47 -40.17 -1.02
C GLY A 218 -47.31 -41.44 -1.01
N THR A 219 -46.71 -42.63 -1.08
CA THR A 219 -47.45 -43.89 -1.10
C THR A 219 -48.06 -44.12 0.29
N PRO A 220 -49.38 -44.34 0.42
CA PRO A 220 -49.99 -44.63 1.71
C PRO A 220 -49.41 -45.89 2.35
N VAL A 221 -49.12 -45.81 3.65
CA VAL A 221 -48.73 -46.97 4.45
C VAL A 221 -49.99 -47.75 4.83
N LEU A 222 -50.23 -48.88 4.16
CA LEU A 222 -51.45 -49.68 4.36
C LEU A 222 -51.25 -50.94 5.21
N ARG A 223 -50.01 -51.43 5.33
CA ARG A 223 -49.64 -52.68 6.04
C ARG A 223 -48.18 -52.59 6.53
N GLY A 224 -47.85 -53.33 7.59
CA GLY A 224 -46.48 -53.43 8.13
C GLY A 224 -46.35 -52.89 9.56
N SER A 225 -45.10 -52.71 10.01
CA SER A 225 -44.77 -52.29 11.39
C SER A 225 -44.97 -50.81 11.70
N TYR A 226 -45.28 -49.99 10.68
CA TYR A 226 -45.45 -48.54 10.80
C TYR A 226 -46.88 -48.16 10.43
N ARG A 227 -47.48 -47.19 11.14
CA ARG A 227 -48.90 -46.85 10.97
C ARG A 227 -49.12 -45.72 9.97
N SER A 228 -48.07 -44.96 9.65
CA SER A 228 -48.15 -43.79 8.77
C SER A 228 -46.80 -43.47 8.12
N ASN A 229 -46.82 -42.57 7.13
CA ASN A 229 -45.59 -42.00 6.58
C ASN A 229 -44.82 -41.14 7.59
N TRP A 230 -45.49 -40.60 8.62
CA TRP A 230 -44.83 -39.94 9.76
C TRP A 230 -43.96 -40.94 10.51
N ASP A 231 -44.55 -42.05 10.96
CA ASP A 231 -43.85 -43.12 11.67
C ASP A 231 -42.68 -43.67 10.84
N LEU A 232 -42.90 -43.90 9.54
CA LEU A 232 -41.88 -44.45 8.65
C LEU A 232 -40.71 -43.49 8.47
N SER A 233 -40.99 -42.20 8.27
CA SER A 233 -39.96 -41.17 8.11
C SER A 233 -39.16 -40.96 9.40
N GLN A 234 -39.83 -40.93 10.56
CA GLN A 234 -39.20 -40.85 11.87
C GLN A 234 -38.32 -42.06 12.15
N ALA A 235 -38.78 -43.26 11.81
CA ALA A 235 -38.01 -44.48 11.99
C ALA A 235 -36.72 -44.50 11.14
N ARG A 236 -36.77 -43.95 9.91
CA ARG A 236 -35.56 -43.78 9.07
C ARG A 236 -34.58 -42.79 9.68
N ALA A 237 -35.08 -41.64 10.13
CA ALA A 237 -34.26 -40.65 10.83
C ALA A 237 -33.57 -41.27 12.05
N ASN A 238 -34.32 -42.02 12.86
CA ASN A 238 -33.79 -42.73 14.03
C ASN A 238 -32.73 -43.78 13.65
N SER A 239 -32.88 -44.50 12.54
CA SER A 239 -31.87 -45.45 12.06
C SER A 239 -30.56 -44.77 11.68
N ALA A 240 -30.62 -43.63 11.00
CA ALA A 240 -29.44 -42.82 10.68
C ALA A 240 -28.80 -42.22 11.93
N ALA A 241 -29.61 -41.67 12.85
CA ALA A 241 -29.15 -41.14 14.13
C ALA A 241 -28.40 -42.20 14.97
N LYS A 242 -28.98 -43.40 15.13
CA LYS A 242 -28.34 -44.52 15.84
C LYS A 242 -27.05 -44.99 15.16
N TYR A 243 -26.99 -44.91 13.84
CA TYR A 243 -25.76 -45.23 13.12
C TYR A 243 -24.66 -44.19 13.42
N LEU A 244 -24.97 -42.89 13.37
CA LEU A 244 -24.04 -41.83 13.73
C LEU A 244 -23.58 -41.92 15.20
N GLU A 245 -24.50 -42.21 16.12
CA GLU A 245 -24.19 -42.52 17.53
C GLU A 245 -23.18 -43.67 17.63
N SER A 246 -23.39 -44.77 16.89
CA SER A 246 -22.46 -45.91 16.88
C SER A 246 -21.05 -45.56 16.35
N LYS A 247 -20.90 -44.42 15.65
CA LYS A 247 -19.63 -43.87 15.16
C LYS A 247 -18.98 -42.89 16.13
N GLY A 248 -19.57 -42.72 17.32
CA GLY A 248 -19.04 -41.89 18.40
C GLY A 248 -19.49 -40.43 18.33
N ILE A 249 -20.59 -40.13 17.63
CA ILE A 249 -21.24 -38.82 17.72
C ILE A 249 -22.09 -38.78 19.01
N ASP A 250 -21.96 -37.72 19.80
CA ASP A 250 -22.76 -37.56 21.02
C ASP A 250 -24.25 -37.43 20.68
N THR A 251 -25.06 -38.31 21.27
CA THR A 251 -26.53 -38.29 21.18
C THR A 251 -27.16 -36.96 21.58
N SER A 252 -26.55 -36.20 22.50
CA SER A 252 -27.06 -34.89 22.93
C SER A 252 -27.03 -33.84 21.81
N ARG A 253 -26.26 -34.11 20.75
CA ARG A 253 -26.13 -33.27 19.56
C ARG A 253 -27.08 -33.68 18.43
N ILE A 254 -27.65 -34.88 18.47
CA ILE A 254 -28.47 -35.41 17.37
C ILE A 254 -29.96 -35.20 17.65
N GLU A 255 -30.64 -34.55 16.71
CA GLU A 255 -32.09 -34.45 16.69
C GLU A 255 -32.65 -35.17 15.47
N ALA A 256 -33.54 -36.14 15.67
CA ALA A 256 -34.13 -36.92 14.59
C ALA A 256 -35.58 -36.51 14.38
N ILE A 257 -35.93 -36.08 13.16
CA ILE A 257 -37.26 -35.54 12.82
C ILE A 257 -37.81 -36.27 11.60
N GLY A 258 -39.04 -36.79 11.68
CA GLY A 258 -39.78 -37.29 10.52
C GLY A 258 -40.66 -36.21 9.89
N LYS A 259 -40.50 -35.91 8.60
CA LYS A 259 -41.34 -34.98 7.82
C LYS A 259 -42.33 -35.68 6.87
N ALA A 260 -42.54 -36.99 7.03
CA ALA A 260 -43.44 -37.78 6.18
C ALA A 260 -43.23 -37.47 4.67
N HIS A 261 -44.31 -37.25 3.92
CA HIS A 261 -44.29 -36.94 2.49
C HIS A 261 -44.53 -35.45 2.20
N THR A 262 -44.46 -34.59 3.23
CA THR A 262 -44.88 -33.19 3.14
C THR A 262 -43.87 -32.30 2.41
N ASP A 263 -42.66 -32.79 2.19
CA ASP A 263 -41.57 -32.06 1.55
C ASP A 263 -40.88 -32.92 0.45
N PRO A 264 -41.55 -33.08 -0.71
CA PRO A 264 -41.04 -33.88 -1.83
C PRO A 264 -40.03 -33.08 -2.67
N ILE A 265 -38.89 -33.71 -2.99
CA ILE A 265 -37.86 -33.14 -3.88
C ILE A 265 -37.98 -33.62 -5.32
N ALA A 266 -38.87 -34.58 -5.59
CA ALA A 266 -39.10 -35.15 -6.90
C ALA A 266 -40.57 -35.56 -7.11
N PRO A 267 -41.03 -35.74 -8.37
CA PRO A 267 -42.41 -36.12 -8.66
C PRO A 267 -42.83 -37.46 -8.01
N GLN A 268 -43.91 -37.45 -7.23
CA GLN A 268 -44.42 -38.64 -6.51
C GLN A 268 -45.06 -39.70 -7.43
N ASN A 269 -45.43 -39.33 -8.66
CA ASN A 269 -46.07 -40.22 -9.63
C ASN A 269 -45.10 -41.17 -10.34
N THR A 270 -43.79 -40.91 -10.31
CA THR A 270 -42.77 -41.79 -10.92
C THR A 270 -42.07 -42.69 -9.90
N SER A 271 -41.66 -43.89 -10.30
CA SER A 271 -40.89 -44.79 -9.44
C SER A 271 -39.55 -44.18 -9.01
N ALA A 272 -38.87 -43.51 -9.94
CA ALA A 272 -37.61 -42.81 -9.71
C ALA A 272 -37.77 -41.64 -8.73
N GLY A 273 -38.80 -40.80 -8.91
CA GLY A 273 -39.07 -39.67 -8.03
C GLY A 273 -39.47 -40.11 -6.62
N ARG A 274 -40.31 -41.15 -6.48
CA ARG A 274 -40.58 -41.77 -5.17
C ARG A 274 -39.31 -42.26 -4.49
N ALA A 275 -38.38 -42.86 -5.24
CA ALA A 275 -37.10 -43.29 -4.70
C ALA A 275 -36.21 -42.13 -4.24
N MET A 276 -36.34 -40.93 -4.82
CA MET A 276 -35.62 -39.74 -4.34
C MET A 276 -36.26 -39.20 -3.06
N ASN A 277 -37.60 -39.24 -2.95
CA ASN A 277 -38.33 -38.76 -1.78
C ASN A 277 -38.15 -39.66 -0.54
N ARG A 278 -37.81 -40.94 -0.71
CA ARG A 278 -37.43 -41.83 0.40
C ARG A 278 -35.97 -41.58 0.80
N ARG A 279 -35.75 -40.53 1.58
CA ARG A 279 -34.41 -40.09 1.99
C ARG A 279 -34.36 -39.70 3.47
N VAL A 280 -33.15 -39.65 3.98
CA VAL A 280 -32.79 -38.95 5.21
C VAL A 280 -31.73 -37.92 4.87
N GLU A 281 -31.92 -36.70 5.34
CA GLU A 281 -30.96 -35.62 5.25
C GLU A 281 -30.25 -35.46 6.60
N VAL A 282 -28.95 -35.24 6.57
CA VAL A 282 -28.15 -34.91 7.76
C VAL A 282 -27.68 -33.49 7.58
N ILE A 283 -28.11 -32.62 8.48
CA ILE A 283 -27.89 -31.18 8.43
C ILE A 283 -27.09 -30.79 9.66
N LEU A 284 -25.95 -30.13 9.45
CA LEU A 284 -25.17 -29.53 10.51
C LEU A 284 -25.74 -28.14 10.81
N VAL A 285 -26.10 -27.89 12.06
CA VAL A 285 -26.70 -26.64 12.53
C VAL A 285 -25.71 -25.98 13.50
N PRO A 286 -25.03 -24.90 13.09
CA PRO A 286 -24.06 -24.20 13.91
C PRO A 286 -24.65 -23.69 15.24
N ALA A 287 -23.80 -23.62 16.27
CA ALA A 287 -24.19 -23.07 17.56
C ALA A 287 -24.59 -21.58 17.41
N GLY A 288 -25.87 -21.26 17.66
CA GLY A 288 -26.43 -19.91 17.49
C GLY A 288 -27.52 -19.80 16.41
N ALA A 289 -27.68 -20.81 15.56
CA ALA A 289 -28.72 -20.83 14.51
C ALA A 289 -30.10 -21.32 14.98
N LEU A 290 -30.22 -21.84 16.20
CA LEU A 290 -31.40 -22.57 16.70
C LEU A 290 -32.59 -21.69 17.14
N ASP A 291 -32.46 -20.36 17.11
CA ASP A 291 -33.59 -19.45 17.42
C ASP A 291 -34.56 -19.26 16.25
N GLN A 292 -34.32 -19.90 15.11
CA GLN A 292 -35.18 -19.86 13.93
C GLN A 292 -35.98 -21.18 13.79
N PRO A 293 -37.32 -21.16 13.72
CA PRO A 293 -38.10 -22.37 13.49
C PRO A 293 -37.88 -22.94 12.07
N PHE A 294 -37.69 -24.26 11.98
CA PHE A 294 -37.54 -25.05 10.75
C PHE A 294 -38.87 -25.53 10.12
#